data_AF-A0A6G1E5G3-F1
#
_entry.id   AF-A0A6G1E5G3-F1
#
_cell.length_a   1.000
_cell.length_b   1.000
_cell.length_c   1.000
_cell.angle_alpha   90.00
_cell.angle_beta   90.00
_cell.angle_gamma   90.00
#
_symmetry.space_group_name_H-M   'P 1'
#
loop_
_entity.id
_entity.type
_entity.pdbx_description
1 polymer ?
#
loop_
_entity_poly.entity_id
_entity_poly.type
_entity_poly.pdbx_seq_one_letter_code
_entity_poly.pdbx_strand_id
1 'polypeptide(L)'
;MWGLLMRQLAPSDPTTDAFTRTPLGFPAIVETPSARLHLYVGLPCPWSHRALLIYVLLGLVHRRPLSVAVQGDDGTWSFTSNNPDMVYDKRKLREGRASDL
;
A
#
# COMPACT_ATOMS: atom_id res chain seq x y z
N MET A 1 -8.78 -2.18 17.51
CA MET A 1 -7.88 -2.15 16.33
C MET A 1 -6.82 -3.27 16.36
N TRP A 2 -5.88 -3.28 17.32
CA TRP A 2 -4.76 -4.26 17.37
C TRP A 2 -5.20 -5.73 17.41
N GLY A 3 -6.16 -6.08 18.26
CA GLY A 3 -6.63 -7.46 18.40
C GLY A 3 -7.29 -8.03 17.13
N LEU A 4 -7.87 -7.18 16.27
CA LEU A 4 -8.43 -7.61 14.99
C LEU A 4 -7.33 -7.86 13.96
N LEU A 5 -6.32 -6.98 13.91
CA LEU A 5 -5.13 -7.13 13.07
C LEU A 5 -4.43 -8.47 13.35
N MET A 6 -4.08 -8.73 14.62
CA MET A 6 -3.33 -9.93 14.99
C MET A 6 -4.15 -11.23 14.88
N ARG A 7 -5.48 -11.16 14.88
CA ARG A 7 -6.34 -12.35 14.72
C ARG A 7 -6.68 -12.67 13.27
N GLN A 8 -6.81 -11.66 12.41
CA GLN A 8 -7.39 -11.85 11.08
C GLN A 8 -6.45 -11.46 9.93
N LEU A 9 -5.62 -10.43 10.12
CA LEU A 9 -4.83 -9.85 9.04
C LEU A 9 -3.35 -10.23 9.09
N ALA A 10 -2.84 -10.51 10.29
CA ALA A 10 -1.46 -10.90 10.55
C ALA A 10 -1.41 -11.98 11.66
N PRO A 11 -2.08 -13.13 11.49
CA PRO A 11 -2.05 -14.20 12.48
C PRO A 11 -0.63 -14.79 12.62
N SER A 12 -0.20 -15.02 13.86
CA SER A 12 1.00 -15.81 14.16
C SER A 12 0.73 -17.30 13.96
N ASP A 13 1.80 -18.05 13.70
CA ASP A 13 1.77 -19.50 13.72
C ASP A 13 1.36 -20.03 15.12
N PRO A 14 0.37 -20.93 15.23
CA PRO A 14 -0.17 -21.35 16.53
C PRO A 14 0.76 -22.27 17.32
N THR A 15 1.82 -22.82 16.71
CA THR A 15 2.76 -23.73 17.35
C THR A 15 4.06 -23.05 17.75
N THR A 16 4.49 -22.05 16.99
CA THR A 16 5.78 -21.36 17.18
C THR A 16 5.62 -19.91 17.64
N ASP A 17 4.39 -19.37 17.62
CA ASP A 17 4.06 -17.95 17.83
C ASP A 17 4.77 -16.99 16.86
N ALA A 18 5.38 -17.53 15.80
CA ALA A 18 6.12 -16.76 14.83
C ALA A 18 5.19 -16.09 13.82
N PHE A 19 5.42 -14.80 13.55
CA PHE A 19 4.79 -14.10 12.43
C PHE A 19 5.68 -14.19 11.19
N THR A 20 5.16 -14.76 10.10
CA THR A 20 5.83 -14.77 8.80
C THR A 20 5.15 -13.79 7.85
N ARG A 21 5.91 -12.83 7.34
CA ARG A 21 5.39 -11.86 6.37
C ARG A 21 5.09 -12.54 5.05
N THR A 22 3.91 -12.29 4.49
CA THR A 22 3.57 -12.73 3.13
C THR A 22 4.57 -12.13 2.12
N PRO A 23 5.12 -12.94 1.21
CA PRO A 23 5.96 -12.45 0.12
C PRO A 23 5.23 -11.38 -0.70
N LEU A 24 6.00 -10.48 -1.32
CA LEU A 24 5.46 -9.52 -2.28
C LEU A 24 4.84 -10.27 -3.46
N GLY A 25 3.59 -9.96 -3.79
CA GLY A 25 2.86 -10.58 -4.90
C GLY A 25 3.03 -9.87 -6.24
N PHE A 26 3.95 -8.89 -6.33
CA PHE A 26 4.20 -8.15 -7.56
C PHE A 26 5.64 -8.38 -8.02
N PRO A 27 5.87 -8.68 -9.32
CA PRO A 27 7.22 -8.76 -9.85
C PRO A 27 7.89 -7.39 -9.80
N ALA A 28 9.20 -7.37 -9.66
CA ALA A 28 9.98 -6.16 -9.83
C ALA A 28 9.90 -5.73 -11.30
N ILE A 29 9.52 -4.47 -11.56
CA ILE A 29 9.69 -3.87 -12.88
C ILE A 29 11.15 -3.44 -12.97
N VAL A 30 11.95 -4.19 -13.74
CA VAL A 30 13.39 -3.94 -13.93
C VAL A 30 13.66 -2.99 -15.11
N GLU A 31 12.65 -2.69 -15.91
CA GLU A 31 12.76 -1.79 -17.07
C GLU A 31 12.67 -0.31 -16.70
N THR A 32 13.07 0.53 -17.65
CA THR A 32 13.04 1.99 -17.52
C THR A 32 11.64 2.46 -17.09
N PRO A 33 11.51 3.16 -15.95
CA PRO A 33 10.21 3.53 -15.40
C PRO A 33 9.40 4.37 -16.39
N SER A 34 8.31 3.79 -16.91
CA SER A 34 7.37 4.46 -17.82
C SER A 34 6.89 5.79 -17.23
N ALA A 35 6.54 6.74 -18.11
CA ALA A 35 5.94 8.01 -17.73
C ALA A 35 4.63 7.86 -16.92
N ARG A 36 4.03 6.65 -16.91
CA ARG A 36 2.69 6.36 -16.40
C ARG A 36 2.65 5.72 -15.01
N LEU A 37 3.75 5.68 -14.28
CA LEU A 37 3.76 5.10 -12.94
C LEU A 37 3.05 6.01 -11.93
N HIS A 38 2.17 5.41 -11.12
CA HIS A 38 1.48 6.05 -10.01
C HIS A 38 1.94 5.44 -8.69
N LEU A 39 2.24 6.27 -7.70
CA LEU A 39 2.67 5.81 -6.39
C LEU A 39 1.47 5.71 -5.43
N TYR A 40 1.33 4.57 -4.76
CA TYR A 40 0.40 4.39 -3.64
C TYR A 40 1.17 4.29 -2.33
N VAL A 41 0.78 5.10 -1.34
CA VAL A 41 1.39 5.07 0.00
C VAL A 41 0.33 4.99 1.09
N GLY A 42 0.63 4.32 2.20
CA GLY A 42 -0.22 4.31 3.39
C GLY A 42 0.52 4.91 4.59
N LEU A 43 -0.01 5.95 5.21
CA LEU A 43 0.54 6.50 6.45
C LEU A 43 -0.17 5.85 7.66
N PRO A 44 0.53 5.38 8.72
CA PRO A 44 1.94 5.62 9.06
C PRO A 44 2.93 4.48 8.68
N CYS A 45 2.74 3.75 7.57
CA CYS A 45 3.55 2.57 7.24
C CYS A 45 5.05 2.89 7.00
N PRO A 46 6.00 2.27 7.71
CA PRO A 46 7.43 2.54 7.53
C PRO A 46 7.94 2.13 6.14
N TRP A 47 7.33 1.11 5.52
CA TRP A 47 7.67 0.68 4.17
C TRP A 47 7.29 1.73 3.12
N SER A 48 6.08 2.30 3.24
CA SER A 48 5.62 3.38 2.37
C SER A 48 6.42 4.67 2.59
N HIS A 49 6.81 4.96 3.84
CA HIS A 49 7.60 6.13 4.17
C HIS A 49 8.96 6.14 3.45
N ARG A 50 9.64 4.98 3.37
CA ARG A 50 10.92 4.87 2.64
C ARG A 50 10.77 5.21 1.15
N ALA A 51 9.72 4.72 0.51
CA ALA A 51 9.43 5.05 -0.88
C ALA A 51 9.11 6.53 -1.07
N LEU A 52 8.30 7.11 -0.16
CA LEU A 52 7.95 8.52 -0.18
C LEU A 52 9.18 9.43 -0.01
N LEU A 53 10.12 9.05 0.84
CA LEU A 53 11.36 9.80 1.05
C LEU A 53 12.19 9.88 -0.23
N ILE A 54 12.39 8.76 -0.93
CA ILE A 54 13.09 8.75 -2.23
C ILE A 54 12.31 9.54 -3.29
N TYR A 55 10.98 9.40 -3.29
CA TYR A 55 10.10 10.12 -4.20
C TYR A 55 10.22 11.65 -4.06
N VAL A 56 10.38 12.16 -2.84
CA VAL A 56 10.66 13.59 -2.58
C VAL A 56 12.09 13.95 -2.98
N LEU A 57 13.09 13.19 -2.54
CA LEU A 57 14.51 13.50 -2.80
C LEU A 57 14.87 13.54 -4.29
N LEU A 58 14.21 12.72 -5.10
CA LEU A 58 14.39 12.71 -6.55
C LEU A 58 13.49 13.72 -7.30
N GLY A 59 12.73 14.55 -6.57
CA GLY A 59 11.83 15.55 -7.15
C GLY A 59 10.67 14.95 -7.94
N LEU A 60 10.26 13.71 -7.65
CA LEU A 60 9.20 13.01 -8.38
C LEU A 60 7.79 13.52 -8.03
N VAL A 61 7.67 14.24 -6.92
CA VAL A 61 6.42 14.93 -6.48
C VAL A 61 5.79 15.78 -7.58
N HIS A 62 6.59 16.33 -8.50
CA HIS A 62 6.12 17.18 -9.59
C HIS A 62 5.96 16.43 -10.92
N ARG A 63 6.39 15.16 -11.00
CA ARG A 63 6.50 14.39 -12.26
C ARG A 63 5.65 13.12 -12.28
N ARG A 64 5.23 12.63 -11.13
CA ARG A 64 4.55 11.34 -10.98
C ARG A 64 3.37 11.52 -10.02
N PRO A 65 2.17 11.01 -10.32
CA PRO A 65 1.04 11.13 -9.41
C PRO A 65 1.15 10.21 -8.18
N LEU A 66 0.46 10.59 -7.10
CA LEU A 66 0.49 9.93 -5.78
C LEU A 66 -0.94 9.85 -5.19
N SER A 67 -1.34 8.67 -4.71
CA SER A 67 -2.53 8.50 -3.86
C SER A 67 -2.10 8.08 -2.46
N VAL A 68 -2.63 8.76 -1.45
CA VAL A 68 -2.36 8.45 -0.04
C VAL A 68 -3.56 7.71 0.53
N ALA A 69 -3.36 6.46 0.93
CA ALA A 69 -4.38 5.69 1.64
C ALA A 69 -4.29 5.95 3.15
N VAL A 70 -5.43 5.93 3.81
CA VAL A 70 -5.57 6.01 5.27
C VAL A 70 -5.93 4.65 5.85
N GLN A 71 -5.68 4.46 7.13
CA GLN A 71 -6.10 3.26 7.85
C GLN A 71 -7.63 3.27 8.00
N GLY A 72 -8.30 2.24 7.47
CA GLY A 72 -9.74 2.04 7.67
C GLY A 72 -10.05 1.27 8.95
N ASP A 73 -11.32 1.29 9.35
CA ASP A 73 -11.81 0.63 10.57
C ASP A 73 -11.64 -0.90 10.56
N ASP A 74 -11.58 -1.49 9.37
CA ASP A 74 -11.33 -2.91 9.15
C ASP A 74 -9.83 -3.28 9.17
N GLY A 75 -8.95 -2.31 9.49
CA GLY A 75 -7.50 -2.49 9.50
C GLY A 75 -6.86 -2.51 8.11
N THR A 76 -7.63 -2.27 7.04
CA THR A 76 -7.13 -2.22 5.66
C THR A 76 -6.95 -0.78 5.16
N TRP A 77 -6.19 -0.62 4.08
CA TRP A 77 -5.97 0.68 3.45
C TRP A 77 -7.21 1.14 2.67
N SER A 78 -7.67 2.35 2.99
CA SER A 78 -8.88 2.95 2.42
C SER A 78 -8.58 4.32 1.83
N PHE A 79 -9.39 4.72 0.85
CA PHE A 79 -9.41 6.08 0.30
C PHE A 79 -10.66 6.80 0.79
N THR A 80 -10.53 8.12 0.96
CA THR A 80 -11.61 8.98 1.48
C THR A 80 -11.81 10.18 0.55
N SER A 81 -12.86 10.97 0.76
CA SER A 81 -13.04 12.21 0.01
C SER A 81 -11.85 13.18 0.13
N ASN A 82 -11.17 13.18 1.28
CA ASN A 82 -9.99 14.02 1.51
C ASN A 82 -8.70 13.41 0.93
N ASN A 83 -8.71 12.10 0.71
CA ASN A 83 -7.57 11.33 0.20
C ASN A 83 -8.09 10.30 -0.81
N PRO A 84 -8.55 10.72 -1.99
CA PRO A 84 -9.15 9.84 -2.98
C PRO A 84 -8.11 9.01 -3.73
N ASP A 85 -8.55 7.93 -4.36
CA ASP A 85 -7.74 7.23 -5.35
C ASP A 85 -7.81 7.98 -6.69
N MET A 86 -6.70 8.61 -7.06
CA MET A 86 -6.59 9.41 -8.28
C MET A 86 -6.57 8.59 -9.58
N VAL A 87 -6.48 7.26 -9.53
CA VAL A 87 -6.39 6.42 -10.74
C VAL A 87 -7.71 5.72 -11.05
N TYR A 88 -8.26 5.01 -10.07
CA TYR A 88 -9.43 4.14 -10.29
C TYR A 88 -10.63 4.48 -9.41
N ASP A 89 -10.56 5.56 -8.62
CA ASP A 89 -11.61 5.98 -7.67
C ASP A 89 -12.08 4.84 -6.74
N LYS A 90 -11.14 3.96 -6.36
CA LYS A 90 -11.41 2.83 -5.47
C LYS A 90 -11.61 3.31 -4.04
N ARG A 91 -12.40 2.55 -3.26
CA ARG A 91 -12.55 2.81 -1.81
C ARG A 91 -11.52 2.08 -0.97
N LYS A 92 -11.03 0.94 -1.45
CA LYS A 92 -10.02 0.13 -0.74
C LYS A 92 -8.84 -0.20 -1.65
N LEU A 93 -7.62 -0.15 -1.10
CA LEU A 93 -6.41 -0.48 -1.86
C LEU A 93 -6.41 -1.92 -2.39
N ARG A 94 -7.02 -2.85 -1.63
CA ARG A 94 -7.08 -4.28 -2.02
C ARG A 94 -7.94 -4.54 -3.25
N GLU A 95 -8.89 -3.66 -3.58
CA GLU A 95 -9.71 -3.74 -4.80
C GLU A 95 -8.84 -3.56 -6.06
N GLY A 96 -7.61 -3.05 -5.91
CA GLY A 96 -6.55 -3.06 -6.92
C GLY A 96 -6.07 -4.44 -7.36
N ARG A 97 -6.22 -5.47 -6.52
CA ARG A 97 -5.59 -6.78 -6.75
C ARG A 97 -6.51 -7.78 -7.45
N ALA A 98 -7.82 -7.54 -7.47
CA ALA A 98 -8.83 -8.54 -7.88
C ALA A 98 -9.24 -8.49 -9.36
N SER A 99 -8.79 -7.50 -10.13
CA SER A 99 -9.23 -7.31 -11.52
C SER A 99 -8.31 -7.89 -12.59
N ASP A 100 -7.18 -8.51 -12.22
CA ASP A 100 -6.17 -9.02 -13.17
C ASP A 100 -5.68 -10.46 -12.86
N LEU A 101 -6.59 -11.34 -12.42
CA LEU A 101 -6.42 -12.80 -12.45
C LEU A 101 -7.65 -13.47 -13.08
#